data_AF-A0A7K9EDC2-F1
#
_entry.id   AF-A0A7K9EDC2-F1
#
_cell.length_a   1.000
_cell.length_b   1.000
_cell.length_c   1.000
_cell.angle_alpha   90.00
_cell.angle_beta   90.00
_cell.angle_gamma   90.00
#
_symmetry.space_group_name_H-M   'P 1'
#
loop_
_entity.id
_entity.type
_entity.pdbx_description
1 polymer ?
#
loop_
_entity_poly.entity_id
_entity_poly.type
_entity_poly.pdbx_seq_one_letter_code
_entity_poly.pdbx_strand_id
1 'polypeptide(L)'
;LRLAAVLKAILEGEKAAVLKRDHYLPLSFHRRQEELKFSLGLRRLQHRVREIQALLDGHEGEGPGQDGAPLGVSARGNSAMESPTAPQELPNLILEAVKELEAAKQQVLKRIQIWKRQQQLAGNGSLFEENVTPLQKRCESLVEVHFQLHQQVMAASAELGAELMPRLLERFNEVLSSLVKR
;
A
#
# COMPACT_ATOMS: atom_id res chain seq x y z
N LEU A 1 -13.64 -5.46 21.39
CA LEU A 1 -12.77 -6.57 20.93
C LEU A 1 -13.38 -7.98 21.09
N ARG A 2 -14.24 -8.27 22.08
CA ARG A 2 -14.83 -9.63 22.27
C ARG A 2 -15.59 -10.17 21.06
N LEU A 3 -16.42 -9.35 20.40
CA LEU A 3 -17.19 -9.79 19.22
C LEU A 3 -16.28 -10.23 18.05
N ALA A 4 -15.21 -9.48 17.76
CA ALA A 4 -14.26 -9.83 16.71
C ALA A 4 -13.53 -11.16 16.99
N ALA A 5 -13.22 -11.43 18.25
CA ALA A 5 -12.61 -12.70 18.66
C ALA A 5 -13.57 -13.87 18.47
N VAL A 6 -14.85 -13.70 18.84
CA VAL A 6 -15.89 -14.73 18.65
C VAL A 6 -16.10 -15.01 17.16
N LEU A 7 -16.23 -13.97 16.35
CA LEU A 7 -16.37 -14.12 14.89
C LEU A 7 -15.16 -14.81 14.27
N LYS A 8 -13.94 -14.44 14.68
CA LYS A 8 -12.72 -15.10 14.21
C LYS A 8 -12.71 -16.59 14.54
N ALA A 9 -13.09 -16.97 15.76
CA ALA A 9 -13.16 -18.37 16.17
C ALA A 9 -14.18 -19.17 15.37
N ILE A 10 -15.36 -18.59 15.10
CA ILE A 10 -16.39 -19.23 14.25
C ILE A 10 -15.85 -19.44 12.84
N LEU A 11 -15.28 -18.41 12.22
CA LEU A 11 -14.73 -18.49 10.86
C LEU A 11 -13.57 -19.49 10.74
N GLU A 12 -12.73 -19.58 11.76
CA GLU A 12 -11.65 -20.59 11.80
C GLU A 12 -12.20 -22.02 11.90
N GLY A 13 -13.24 -22.23 12.72
CA GLY A 13 -13.94 -23.51 12.83
C GLY A 13 -14.61 -23.93 11.51
N GLU A 14 -15.31 -23.01 10.86
CA GLU A 14 -15.95 -23.24 9.56
C GLU A 14 -14.93 -23.55 8.46
N LYS A 15 -13.84 -22.78 8.39
CA LYS A 15 -12.73 -23.04 7.46
C LYS A 15 -12.17 -24.46 7.65
N ALA A 16 -11.94 -24.88 8.89
CA ALA A 16 -11.43 -26.21 9.19
C ALA A 16 -12.42 -27.32 8.78
N ALA A 17 -13.72 -27.11 8.99
CA ALA A 17 -14.76 -28.05 8.57
C ALA A 17 -14.84 -28.18 7.04
N VAL A 18 -14.78 -27.06 6.31
CA VAL A 18 -14.79 -27.05 4.83
C VAL A 18 -13.57 -27.77 4.27
N LEU A 19 -12.38 -27.50 4.81
CA LEU A 19 -11.13 -28.16 4.36
C LEU A 19 -11.12 -29.67 4.65
N LYS A 20 -11.80 -30.13 5.70
CA LYS A 20 -11.96 -31.56 5.97
C LYS A 20 -12.91 -32.25 5.00
N ARG A 21 -13.95 -31.53 4.56
CA ARG A 21 -14.95 -32.06 3.62
C ARG A 21 -14.43 -32.08 2.19
N ASP A 22 -13.83 -30.99 1.75
CA ASP A 22 -13.37 -30.80 0.37
C ASP A 22 -11.84 -30.84 0.35
N HIS A 23 -11.26 -31.96 -0.09
CA HIS A 23 -9.80 -32.16 -0.12
C HIS A 23 -9.09 -31.21 -1.11
N TYR A 24 -9.82 -30.70 -2.11
CA TYR A 24 -9.34 -29.71 -3.06
C TYR A 24 -10.37 -28.60 -3.22
N LEU A 25 -9.93 -27.36 -3.07
CA LEU A 25 -10.76 -26.20 -3.30
C LEU A 25 -10.78 -25.85 -4.80
N PRO A 26 -11.94 -25.44 -5.36
CA PRO A 26 -12.02 -25.01 -6.74
C PRO A 26 -11.07 -23.84 -7.04
N LEU A 27 -10.55 -23.75 -8.26
CA LEU A 27 -9.69 -22.64 -8.69
C LEU A 27 -10.35 -21.27 -8.52
N SER A 28 -11.67 -21.19 -8.67
CA SER A 28 -12.47 -19.98 -8.44
C SER A 28 -12.39 -19.48 -7.00
N PHE A 29 -12.24 -20.38 -6.01
CA PHE A 29 -12.02 -20.01 -4.61
C PHE A 29 -10.66 -19.34 -4.44
N HIS A 30 -9.59 -19.98 -4.94
CA HIS A 30 -8.24 -19.42 -4.85
C HIS A 30 -8.14 -18.06 -5.54
N ARG A 31 -8.82 -17.90 -6.68
CA ARG A 31 -8.93 -16.63 -7.40
C ARG A 31 -9.61 -15.55 -6.55
N ARG A 32 -10.78 -15.83 -5.97
CA ARG A 32 -11.49 -14.87 -5.10
C ARG A 32 -10.67 -14.51 -3.87
N GLN A 33 -10.00 -15.49 -3.27
CA GLN A 33 -9.13 -15.25 -2.13
C GLN A 33 -7.97 -14.32 -2.50
N GLU A 34 -7.35 -14.55 -3.64
CA GLU A 34 -6.25 -13.74 -4.15
C GLU A 34 -6.70 -12.31 -4.48
N GLU A 35 -7.89 -12.14 -5.06
CA GLU A 35 -8.51 -10.85 -5.32
C GLU A 35 -8.85 -10.07 -4.04
N LEU A 36 -9.38 -10.74 -3.02
CA LEU A 36 -9.62 -10.13 -1.72
C LEU A 36 -8.32 -9.70 -1.05
N LYS A 37 -7.28 -10.54 -1.08
CA LYS A 37 -5.96 -10.19 -0.51
C LYS A 37 -5.35 -8.98 -1.22
N PHE A 38 -5.40 -8.96 -2.56
CA PHE A 38 -4.89 -7.85 -3.35
C PHE A 38 -5.66 -6.55 -3.05
N SER A 39 -6.99 -6.58 -3.08
CA SER A 39 -7.81 -5.39 -2.84
C SER A 39 -7.65 -4.83 -1.43
N LEU A 40 -7.53 -5.67 -0.40
CA LEU A 40 -7.22 -5.24 0.96
C LEU A 40 -5.82 -4.62 1.06
N GLY A 41 -4.83 -5.25 0.42
CA GLY A 41 -3.47 -4.72 0.36
C GLY A 41 -3.41 -3.34 -0.32
N LEU A 42 -4.11 -3.20 -1.44
CA LEU A 42 -4.19 -1.94 -2.18
C LEU A 42 -4.88 -0.83 -1.37
N ARG A 43 -5.99 -1.13 -0.69
CA ARG A 43 -6.67 -0.16 0.19
C ARG A 43 -5.77 0.29 1.34
N ARG A 44 -4.99 -0.63 1.91
CA ARG A 44 -4.01 -0.31 2.96
C ARG A 44 -2.92 0.61 2.42
N LEU A 45 -2.39 0.33 1.23
CA LEU A 45 -1.41 1.19 0.57
C LEU A 45 -1.99 2.58 0.28
N GLN A 46 -3.22 2.67 -0.25
CA GLN A 46 -3.93 3.94 -0.46
C GLN A 46 -4.17 4.71 0.84
N HIS A 47 -4.40 4.02 1.96
CA HIS A 47 -4.50 4.68 3.26
C HIS A 47 -3.16 5.29 3.66
N ARG A 48 -2.06 4.54 3.53
CA ARG A 48 -0.71 5.03 3.82
C ARG A 48 -0.34 6.24 2.96
N VAL A 49 -0.65 6.21 1.67
CA VAL A 49 -0.47 7.36 0.77
C VAL A 49 -1.25 8.57 1.30
N ARG A 50 -2.52 8.41 1.70
CA ARG A 50 -3.29 9.52 2.28
C ARG A 50 -2.73 10.04 3.60
N GLU A 51 -2.21 9.15 4.43
CA GLU A 51 -1.55 9.50 5.70
C GLU A 51 -0.25 10.29 5.48
N ILE A 52 0.59 9.85 4.53
CA ILE A 52 1.79 10.58 4.10
C ILE A 52 1.42 11.97 3.57
N GLN A 53 0.36 12.08 2.76
CA GLN A 53 -0.12 13.38 2.28
C GLN A 53 -0.52 14.31 3.44
N ALA A 54 -1.29 13.79 4.40
CA ALA A 54 -1.76 14.59 5.52
C ALA A 54 -0.61 15.10 6.41
N LEU A 55 0.45 14.32 6.57
CA LEU A 55 1.65 14.75 7.28
C LEU A 55 2.40 15.86 6.54
N LEU A 56 2.54 15.74 5.21
CA LEU A 56 3.15 16.77 4.37
C LEU A 56 2.37 18.08 4.41
N ASP A 57 1.04 18.02 4.24
CA ASP A 57 0.17 19.19 4.28
C ASP A 57 0.15 19.84 5.68
N GLY A 58 0.30 19.05 6.74
CA GLY A 58 0.39 19.53 8.12
C GLY A 58 1.66 20.33 8.41
N HIS A 59 2.79 19.97 7.79
CA HIS A 59 4.04 20.73 7.90
C HIS A 59 4.02 22.04 7.10
N GLU A 60 3.31 22.11 5.97
CA GLU A 60 3.14 23.38 5.24
C GLU A 60 2.25 24.39 5.99
N GLY A 61 1.40 23.92 6.91
CA GLY A 61 0.54 24.76 7.75
C GLY A 61 1.23 25.49 8.91
N GLU A 62 2.50 25.16 9.23
CA GLU A 62 3.26 25.73 10.37
C GLU A 62 4.38 26.73 9.93
N GLY A 63 4.23 27.39 8.79
CA GLY A 63 5.18 28.43 8.31
C GLY A 63 5.07 29.79 9.04
N PRO A 64 6.20 30.52 9.24
CA PRO A 64 6.31 31.67 10.15
C PRO A 64 5.76 32.96 9.53
N GLY A 65 4.76 33.57 10.18
CA GLY A 65 4.13 34.79 9.69
C GLY A 65 3.35 35.53 10.77
N GLN A 66 4.04 36.02 11.80
CA GLN A 66 3.52 37.10 12.65
C GLN A 66 4.67 37.95 13.20
N ASP A 67 5.28 38.73 12.32
CA ASP A 67 6.03 39.93 12.71
C ASP A 67 5.01 41.02 13.08
N GLY A 68 4.87 41.26 14.38
CA GLY A 68 4.02 42.32 14.93
C GLY A 68 3.95 42.26 16.46
N ALA A 69 5.01 42.68 17.14
CA ALA A 69 5.02 42.95 18.58
C ALA A 69 5.30 44.47 18.81
N PRO A 70 5.00 45.09 19.98
CA PRO A 70 4.82 44.45 21.30
C PRO A 70 3.74 45.04 22.25
N LEU A 71 3.38 44.27 23.30
CA LEU A 71 3.37 44.65 24.75
C LEU A 71 2.41 43.76 25.58
N GLY A 72 2.89 43.14 26.67
CA GLY A 72 2.00 42.73 27.78
C GLY A 72 2.28 41.43 28.58
N VAL A 73 3.44 41.32 29.24
CA VAL A 73 3.68 40.70 30.57
C VAL A 73 3.34 39.19 30.84
N SER A 74 4.42 38.47 31.18
CA SER A 74 4.60 37.09 31.65
C SER A 74 3.74 36.54 32.81
N ALA A 75 3.47 35.22 32.78
CA ALA A 75 3.59 34.31 33.94
C ALA A 75 3.65 32.80 33.55
N ARG A 76 4.86 32.33 33.17
CA ARG A 76 5.60 31.14 33.65
C ARG A 76 4.83 29.92 34.23
N GLY A 77 4.99 28.75 33.60
CA GLY A 77 4.62 27.43 34.12
C GLY A 77 5.21 26.24 33.32
N ASN A 78 6.47 25.91 33.65
CA ASN A 78 7.37 24.81 33.24
C ASN A 78 6.86 23.50 32.57
N SER A 79 7.62 23.13 31.53
CA SER A 79 8.35 21.87 31.27
C SER A 79 7.65 20.59 30.80
N ALA A 80 8.11 20.21 29.59
CA ALA A 80 8.66 18.89 29.22
C ALA A 80 7.68 17.72 29.02
N MET A 81 7.37 17.44 27.75
CA MET A 81 7.81 16.23 27.04
C MET A 81 7.24 16.24 25.61
N GLU A 82 7.71 17.16 24.76
CA GLU A 82 7.56 16.97 23.32
C GLU A 82 8.65 16.02 22.87
N SER A 83 8.25 14.76 22.69
CA SER A 83 9.09 13.67 22.22
C SER A 83 9.71 14.01 20.86
N PRO A 84 11.02 13.77 20.64
CA PRO A 84 11.68 13.97 19.35
C PRO A 84 11.37 12.85 18.33
N THR A 85 10.12 12.36 18.30
CA THR A 85 9.71 11.19 17.49
C THR A 85 9.12 11.55 16.12
N ALA A 86 8.60 12.77 15.92
CA ALA A 86 7.97 13.18 14.66
C ALA A 86 8.86 13.11 13.39
N PRO A 87 10.17 13.50 13.40
CA PRO A 87 10.96 13.54 12.17
C PRO A 87 11.31 12.15 11.58
N GLN A 88 11.18 11.08 12.38
CA GLN A 88 11.45 9.71 11.90
C GLN A 88 10.19 8.99 11.41
N GLU A 89 9.00 9.55 11.62
CA GLU A 89 7.75 8.89 11.28
C GLU A 89 7.49 8.91 9.76
N LEU A 90 7.69 10.07 9.09
CA LEU A 90 7.44 10.19 7.65
C LEU A 90 8.37 9.32 6.78
N PRO A 91 9.71 9.33 6.97
CA PRO A 91 10.60 8.49 6.16
C PRO A 91 10.30 6.99 6.33
N ASN A 92 9.95 6.57 7.54
CA ASN A 92 9.56 5.17 7.82
C ASN A 92 8.24 4.80 7.13
N LEU A 93 7.22 5.67 7.19
CA LEU A 93 5.95 5.46 6.50
C LEU A 93 6.13 5.35 4.98
N ILE A 94 6.96 6.21 4.38
CA ILE A 94 7.29 6.16 2.96
C ILE A 94 7.99 4.84 2.61
N LEU A 95 9.00 4.43 3.38
CA LEU A 95 9.71 3.17 3.15
C LEU A 95 8.77 1.97 3.21
N GLU A 96 7.88 1.94 4.19
CA GLU A 96 6.88 0.90 4.36
C GLU A 96 5.83 0.92 3.23
N ALA A 97 5.40 2.09 2.75
CA ALA A 97 4.52 2.22 1.59
C ALA A 97 5.19 1.70 0.31
N VAL A 98 6.47 2.00 0.08
CA VAL A 98 7.22 1.50 -1.09
C VAL A 98 7.40 -0.02 -1.02
N LYS A 99 7.69 -0.59 0.15
CA LYS A 99 7.73 -2.06 0.33
C LYS A 99 6.38 -2.71 -0.01
N GLU A 100 5.28 -2.10 0.41
CA GLU A 100 3.94 -2.60 0.09
C GLU A 100 3.61 -2.48 -1.39
N LEU A 101 4.02 -1.39 -2.04
CA LEU A 101 3.88 -1.20 -3.48
C LEU A 101 4.64 -2.29 -4.26
N GLU A 102 5.87 -2.60 -3.86
CA GLU A 102 6.66 -3.68 -4.45
C GLU A 102 6.01 -5.06 -4.24
N ALA A 103 5.46 -5.31 -3.06
CA ALA A 103 4.73 -6.56 -2.79
C ALA A 103 3.47 -6.67 -3.65
N ALA A 104 2.69 -5.59 -3.78
CA ALA A 104 1.51 -5.53 -4.64
C ALA A 104 1.88 -5.76 -6.12
N LYS A 105 2.99 -5.17 -6.57
CA LYS A 105 3.55 -5.43 -7.90
C LYS A 105 3.85 -6.91 -8.12
N GLN A 106 4.51 -7.58 -7.18
CA GLN A 106 4.79 -9.01 -7.30
C GLN A 106 3.52 -9.86 -7.42
N GLN A 107 2.45 -9.48 -6.71
CA GLN A 107 1.14 -10.14 -6.84
C GLN A 107 0.55 -9.97 -8.24
N VAL A 108 0.59 -8.76 -8.80
CA VAL A 108 0.13 -8.48 -10.17
C VAL A 108 0.95 -9.29 -11.19
N LEU A 109 2.27 -9.29 -11.10
CA LEU A 109 3.14 -10.04 -12.01
C LEU A 109 2.85 -11.55 -11.95
N LYS A 110 2.69 -12.10 -10.76
CA LYS A 110 2.30 -13.52 -10.59
C LYS A 110 0.94 -13.79 -11.22
N ARG A 111 -0.02 -12.87 -11.08
CA ARG A 111 -1.35 -13.04 -11.69
C ARG A 111 -1.29 -12.98 -13.22
N ILE A 112 -0.47 -12.10 -13.79
CA ILE A 112 -0.19 -12.06 -15.24
C ILE A 112 0.35 -13.42 -15.71
N GLN A 113 1.33 -14.00 -15.00
CA GLN A 113 1.89 -15.30 -15.35
C GLN A 113 0.84 -16.43 -15.32
N ILE A 114 0.01 -16.46 -14.27
CA ILE A 114 -1.08 -17.44 -14.15
C ILE A 114 -2.07 -17.28 -15.31
N TRP A 115 -2.46 -16.03 -15.60
CA TRP A 115 -3.40 -15.73 -16.69
C TRP A 115 -2.85 -16.17 -18.05
N LYS A 116 -1.58 -15.86 -18.36
CA LYS A 116 -0.91 -16.31 -19.60
C LYS A 116 -0.87 -17.83 -19.70
N ARG A 117 -0.59 -18.52 -18.59
CA ARG A 117 -0.59 -19.99 -18.56
C ARG A 117 -1.98 -20.56 -18.82
N GLN A 118 -3.02 -19.99 -18.22
CA GLN A 118 -4.40 -20.41 -18.47
C GLN A 118 -4.81 -20.16 -19.92
N GLN A 119 -4.43 -19.01 -20.49
CA GLN A 119 -4.66 -18.71 -21.91
C GLN A 119 -3.95 -19.72 -22.82
N GLN A 120 -2.71 -20.11 -22.51
CA GLN A 120 -1.99 -21.14 -23.26
C GLN A 120 -2.70 -22.50 -23.20
N LEU A 121 -3.15 -22.91 -22.01
CA LEU A 121 -3.89 -24.17 -21.84
C LEU A 121 -5.23 -24.14 -22.58
N ALA A 122 -5.88 -22.98 -22.63
CA ALA A 122 -7.09 -22.76 -23.41
C ALA A 122 -6.88 -23.02 -24.89
N GLY A 123 -5.73 -22.59 -25.41
CA GLY A 123 -5.30 -22.90 -26.78
C GLY A 123 -5.18 -24.40 -27.04
N ASN A 124 -4.99 -25.22 -26.01
CA ASN A 124 -4.97 -26.68 -26.08
C ASN A 124 -6.32 -27.34 -25.76
N GLY A 125 -7.41 -26.56 -25.71
CA GLY A 125 -8.77 -27.05 -25.48
C GLY A 125 -9.26 -27.07 -24.03
N SER A 126 -8.52 -26.50 -23.07
CA SER A 126 -9.05 -26.33 -21.71
C SER A 126 -10.07 -25.19 -21.64
N LEU A 127 -11.01 -25.26 -20.69
CA LEU A 127 -11.93 -24.15 -20.43
C LEU A 127 -11.19 -22.87 -20.00
N PHE A 128 -11.59 -21.73 -20.55
CA PHE A 128 -11.01 -20.42 -20.23
C PHE A 128 -12.10 -19.38 -20.08
N GLU A 129 -12.45 -19.09 -18.83
CA GLU A 129 -13.50 -18.14 -18.46
C GLU A 129 -12.93 -16.80 -17.95
N GLU A 130 -11.64 -16.53 -18.20
CA GLU A 130 -10.98 -15.33 -17.69
C GLU A 130 -10.99 -14.18 -18.69
N ASN A 131 -11.53 -13.03 -18.29
CA ASN A 131 -11.36 -11.77 -18.99
C ASN A 131 -10.08 -11.06 -18.52
N VAL A 132 -9.47 -10.27 -19.41
CA VAL A 132 -8.29 -9.45 -19.07
C VAL A 132 -8.67 -8.24 -18.20
N THR A 133 -9.93 -7.81 -18.21
CA THR A 133 -10.42 -6.58 -17.56
C THR A 133 -10.07 -6.49 -16.06
N PRO A 134 -10.23 -7.52 -15.22
CA PRO A 134 -9.85 -7.43 -13.80
C PRO A 134 -8.34 -7.31 -13.63
N LEU A 135 -7.55 -7.93 -14.51
CA LEU A 135 -6.09 -7.83 -14.48
C LEU A 135 -5.65 -6.42 -14.89
N GLN A 136 -6.23 -5.88 -15.96
CA GLN A 136 -6.03 -4.50 -16.40
C GLN A 136 -6.35 -3.51 -15.27
N LYS A 137 -7.50 -3.65 -14.62
CA LYS A 137 -7.89 -2.80 -13.48
C LYS A 137 -6.86 -2.84 -12.35
N ARG A 138 -6.28 -4.02 -12.06
CA ARG A 138 -5.22 -4.12 -11.04
C ARG A 138 -3.95 -3.38 -11.43
N CYS A 139 -3.55 -3.47 -12.70
CA CYS A 139 -2.41 -2.71 -13.21
C CYS A 139 -2.66 -1.21 -13.12
N GLU A 140 -3.82 -0.74 -13.61
CA GLU A 140 -4.21 0.67 -13.59
C GLU A 140 -4.24 1.23 -12.16
N SER A 141 -4.92 0.55 -11.22
CA SER A 141 -4.98 1.01 -9.83
C SER A 141 -3.61 0.98 -9.13
N LEU A 142 -2.72 0.06 -9.50
CA LEU A 142 -1.37 0.02 -8.95
C LEU A 142 -0.50 1.17 -9.48
N VAL A 143 -0.62 1.49 -10.77
CA VAL A 143 0.08 2.62 -11.41
C VAL A 143 -0.41 3.96 -10.85
N GLU A 144 -1.72 4.09 -10.62
CA GLU A 144 -2.30 5.28 -9.98
C GLU A 144 -1.69 5.53 -8.58
N VAL A 145 -1.65 4.49 -7.74
CA VAL A 145 -1.08 4.58 -6.39
C VAL A 145 0.44 4.77 -6.42
N HIS A 146 1.14 4.15 -7.38
CA HIS A 146 2.56 4.40 -7.62
C HIS A 146 2.81 5.88 -7.87
N PHE A 147 2.04 6.50 -8.76
CA PHE A 147 2.22 7.90 -9.12
C PHE A 147 1.95 8.84 -7.95
N GLN A 148 0.90 8.60 -7.19
CA GLN A 148 0.59 9.36 -5.97
C GLN A 148 1.73 9.27 -4.94
N LEU A 149 2.23 8.06 -4.68
CA LEU A 149 3.33 7.87 -3.73
C LEU A 149 4.64 8.49 -4.24
N HIS A 150 4.90 8.44 -5.54
CA HIS A 150 6.04 9.11 -6.16
C HIS A 150 5.98 10.63 -5.97
N GLN A 151 4.81 11.25 -6.18
CA GLN A 151 4.63 12.69 -5.93
C GLN A 151 4.93 13.07 -4.47
N GLN A 152 4.46 12.26 -3.52
CA GLN A 152 4.71 12.48 -2.09
C GLN A 152 6.18 12.35 -1.73
N VAL A 153 6.88 11.38 -2.31
CA VAL A 153 8.34 11.25 -2.13
C VAL A 153 9.06 12.48 -2.66
N MET A 154 8.65 13.01 -3.81
CA MET A 154 9.23 14.26 -4.35
C MET A 154 8.99 15.46 -3.43
N ALA A 155 7.79 15.57 -2.84
CA ALA A 155 7.47 16.61 -1.87
C ALA A 155 8.27 16.47 -0.56
N ALA A 156 8.43 15.24 -0.05
CA ALA A 156 9.21 14.92 1.15
C ALA A 156 10.74 14.94 0.94
N SER A 157 11.23 15.52 -0.16
CA SER A 157 12.62 15.34 -0.58
C SER A 157 13.66 15.92 0.37
N ALA A 158 13.33 17.01 1.05
CA ALA A 158 14.18 17.63 2.06
C ALA A 158 14.33 16.73 3.31
N GLU A 159 13.28 16.01 3.69
CA GLU A 159 13.22 15.18 4.90
C GLU A 159 13.83 13.79 4.72
N LEU A 160 13.73 13.23 3.51
CA LEU A 160 14.28 11.91 3.16
C LEU A 160 15.81 11.90 3.10
N GLY A 161 16.44 13.07 2.92
CA GLY A 161 17.89 13.20 2.81
C GLY A 161 18.47 12.70 1.48
N ALA A 162 19.74 13.06 1.24
CA ALA A 162 20.40 12.88 -0.05
C ALA A 162 20.69 11.42 -0.44
N GLU A 163 20.73 10.49 0.52
CA GLU A 163 21.03 9.07 0.25
C GLU A 163 19.80 8.22 -0.03
N LEU A 164 18.66 8.49 0.63
CA LEU A 164 17.45 7.68 0.48
C LEU A 164 16.67 8.03 -0.79
N MET A 165 16.64 9.32 -1.14
CA MET A 165 15.94 9.81 -2.34
C MET A 165 16.31 9.05 -3.63
N PRO A 166 17.58 8.99 -4.06
CA PRO A 166 17.94 8.32 -5.31
C PRO A 166 17.59 6.83 -5.29
N ARG A 167 17.75 6.16 -4.13
CA ARG A 167 17.39 4.74 -3.95
C ARG A 167 15.89 4.51 -4.10
N LEU A 168 15.06 5.41 -3.57
CA LEU A 168 13.60 5.33 -3.72
C LEU A 168 13.19 5.52 -5.18
N LEU A 169 13.76 6.50 -5.88
CA LEU A 169 13.48 6.73 -7.30
C LEU A 169 13.86 5.54 -8.18
N GLU A 170 14.99 4.89 -7.90
CA GLU A 170 15.38 3.65 -8.58
C GLU A 170 14.34 2.53 -8.36
N ARG A 171 13.89 2.35 -7.12
CA ARG A 171 12.84 1.37 -6.78
C ARG A 171 11.51 1.66 -7.49
N PHE A 172 11.10 2.92 -7.57
CA PHE A 172 9.90 3.32 -8.32
C PHE A 172 10.03 3.02 -9.82
N ASN A 173 11.19 3.29 -10.40
CA ASN A 173 11.48 2.97 -11.80
C ASN A 173 11.45 1.47 -12.04
N GLU A 174 12.00 0.66 -11.13
CA GLU A 174 11.96 -0.79 -11.22
C GLU A 174 10.52 -1.34 -11.14
N VAL A 175 9.68 -0.75 -10.30
CA VAL A 175 8.25 -1.10 -10.23
C VAL A 175 7.56 -0.87 -11.57
N LEU A 176 7.69 0.32 -12.16
CA LEU A 176 7.07 0.61 -13.46
C LEU A 176 7.68 -0.22 -14.58
N SER A 177 9.00 -0.30 -14.67
CA SER A 177 9.68 -1.00 -15.77
C SER A 177 9.30 -2.47 -15.81
N SER A 178 9.16 -3.12 -14.64
CA SER A 178 8.78 -4.52 -14.56
C SER A 178 7.29 -4.76 -14.83
N LEU A 179 6.40 -3.78 -14.60
CA LEU A 179 5.00 -3.86 -15.01
C LEU A 179 4.82 -3.63 -16.52
N VAL A 180 5.54 -2.68 -17.11
CA VAL A 180 5.40 -2.32 -18.54
C VAL A 180 6.02 -3.37 -19.46
N LYS A 181 7.13 -4.00 -19.07
CA LYS A 181 7.84 -4.98 -19.90
C LYS A 181 7.16 -6.36 -19.98
N ARG A 182 6.04 -6.58 -19.27
CA ARG A 182 5.43 -7.92 -19.07
C ARG A 182 4.10 -8.05 -19.79
#